data_AF-A0A534HCB5-F1
#
_entry.id   AF-A0A534HCB5-F1
#
_cell.length_a   1.000
_cell.length_b   1.000
_cell.length_c   1.000
_cell.angle_alpha   90.00
_cell.angle_beta   90.00
_cell.angle_gamma   90.00
#
_symmetry.space_group_name_H-M   'P 1'
#
loop_
_entity.id
_entity.type
_entity.pdbx_description
1 polymer ?
#
loop_
_entity_poly.entity_id
_entity_poly.type
_entity_poly.pdbx_seq_one_letter_code
_entity_poly.pdbx_strand_id
1 'polypeptide(L)'
;MPHAIQIRQTGGPEVLNWTAVDVHGLKVGDRVAYAGPIGGYSEVRLIVSRISGGEKLPVVFDSVGKDTFLRSLDCLRPRGLMVTFGQASGPIDPIAPVLLSQKDSLFLTRPFLFHYMERRDALEASANELFEVVASGKVRINVNQRFALKDAADAHKALEARATSGSTILTI
;
A
#
# COMPACT_ATOMS: atom_id res chain seq x y z
N MET A 1 8.06 -15.00 7.55
CA MET A 1 6.61 -15.24 7.73
C MET A 1 5.88 -14.00 7.23
N PRO A 2 4.76 -14.10 6.50
CA PRO A 2 4.02 -12.91 6.13
C PRO A 2 3.37 -12.32 7.39
N HIS A 3 3.54 -11.02 7.59
CA HIS A 3 2.93 -10.27 8.68
C HIS A 3 2.00 -9.23 8.05
N ALA A 4 0.79 -9.12 8.56
CA ALA A 4 -0.09 -7.98 8.31
C ALA A 4 0.15 -6.94 9.40
N ILE A 5 -0.25 -5.69 9.16
CA ILE A 5 -0.17 -4.64 10.16
C ILE A 5 -1.58 -4.12 10.40
N GLN A 6 -1.99 -4.03 11.68
CA GLN A 6 -3.25 -3.45 12.11
C GLN A 6 -2.98 -2.10 12.78
N ILE A 7 -3.48 -1.01 12.19
CA ILE A 7 -3.40 0.34 12.78
C ILE A 7 -4.54 0.51 13.78
N ARG A 8 -4.19 0.84 15.03
CA ARG A 8 -5.17 1.02 16.12
C ARG A 8 -5.62 2.47 16.27
N GLN A 9 -4.82 3.42 15.80
CA GLN A 9 -5.10 4.84 15.91
C GLN A 9 -4.44 5.60 14.76
N THR A 10 -5.20 6.48 14.11
CA THR A 10 -4.68 7.47 13.16
C THR A 10 -4.71 8.84 13.84
N GLY A 11 -3.54 9.42 14.11
CA GLY A 11 -3.39 10.85 14.36
C GLY A 11 -3.07 11.61 13.06
N GLY A 12 -2.76 12.90 13.17
CA GLY A 12 -1.99 13.60 12.12
C GLY A 12 -0.62 12.94 11.90
N PRO A 13 0.34 13.60 11.20
CA PRO A 13 1.63 12.99 10.83
C PRO A 13 2.41 12.34 11.99
N GLU A 14 2.09 12.68 13.24
CA GLU A 14 2.90 12.35 14.42
C GLU A 14 2.47 11.10 15.22
N VAL A 15 1.38 10.40 14.89
CA VAL A 15 1.00 9.19 15.66
C VAL A 15 0.45 8.08 14.75
N LEU A 16 1.34 7.14 14.40
CA LEU A 16 0.97 5.83 13.84
C LEU A 16 1.26 4.73 14.86
N ASN A 17 0.21 4.28 15.56
CA ASN A 17 0.28 3.10 16.42
C ASN A 17 -0.19 1.87 15.66
N TRP A 18 0.70 0.89 15.52
CA TRP A 18 0.44 -0.33 14.77
C TRP A 18 0.93 -1.59 15.48
N THR A 19 0.28 -2.72 15.20
CA THR A 19 0.70 -4.05 15.67
C THR A 19 0.86 -4.99 14.49
N ALA A 20 1.96 -5.74 14.46
CA ALA A 20 2.10 -6.88 13.56
C ALA A 20 1.05 -7.94 13.92
N VAL A 21 0.38 -8.47 12.91
CA VAL A 21 -0.59 -9.57 13.02
C VAL A 21 -0.05 -10.70 12.16
N ASP A 22 0.15 -11.86 12.78
CA ASP A 22 0.57 -13.05 12.05
C ASP A 22 -0.54 -13.50 11.11
N VAL A 23 -0.18 -13.66 9.85
CA VAL A 23 -1.09 -14.15 8.81
C VAL A 23 -0.64 -15.52 8.33
N HIS A 24 -1.48 -16.51 8.56
CA HIS A 24 -1.23 -17.90 8.17
C HIS A 24 -2.05 -18.28 6.93
N GLY A 25 -1.51 -19.19 6.12
CA GLY A 25 -2.21 -19.73 4.96
C GLY A 25 -2.16 -18.85 3.70
N LEU A 26 -1.17 -17.96 3.61
CA LEU A 26 -0.90 -17.15 2.42
C LEU A 26 0.19 -17.80 1.57
N LYS A 27 -0.04 -17.89 0.26
CA LYS A 27 0.87 -18.38 -0.76
C LYS A 27 1.50 -17.21 -1.51
N VAL A 28 2.62 -17.45 -2.20
CA VAL A 28 3.17 -16.48 -3.16
C VAL A 28 2.08 -16.20 -4.21
N GLY A 29 1.60 -14.95 -4.27
CA GLY A 29 0.44 -14.55 -5.08
C GLY A 29 -0.79 -14.15 -4.26
N ASP A 30 -0.92 -14.61 -3.00
CA ASP A 30 -1.97 -14.18 -2.07
C ASP A 30 -1.62 -12.80 -1.50
N ARG A 31 -2.59 -11.87 -1.45
CA ARG A 31 -2.31 -10.45 -1.18
C ARG A 31 -3.17 -9.91 -0.03
N VAL A 32 -2.53 -9.15 0.86
CA VAL A 32 -3.07 -8.58 2.11
C VAL A 32 -3.44 -7.11 1.87
N ALA A 33 -4.56 -6.66 2.44
CA ALA A 33 -4.88 -5.24 2.50
C ALA A 33 -4.00 -4.58 3.58
N TYR A 34 -3.22 -3.57 3.19
CA TYR A 34 -2.33 -2.87 4.11
C TYR A 34 -3.10 -1.89 4.98
N ALA A 35 -2.87 -1.94 6.29
CA ALA A 35 -2.92 -0.75 7.14
C ALA A 35 -1.46 -0.37 7.47
N GLY A 36 -0.73 0.23 6.50
CA GLY A 36 0.64 0.81 6.56
C GLY A 36 1.83 -0.12 6.96
N PRO A 37 3.10 0.13 6.57
CA PRO A 37 3.67 1.15 5.67
C PRO A 37 3.84 0.66 4.19
N ILE A 38 4.39 1.54 3.35
CA ILE A 38 4.47 1.51 1.87
C ILE A 38 5.41 0.42 1.30
N GLY A 39 5.02 -0.21 0.18
CA GLY A 39 5.98 -0.88 -0.72
C GLY A 39 5.69 -2.32 -1.16
N GLY A 40 4.43 -2.73 -1.38
CA GLY A 40 4.10 -4.03 -1.98
C GLY A 40 2.73 -4.06 -2.66
N TYR A 41 2.60 -4.88 -3.69
CA TYR A 41 1.35 -5.06 -4.46
C TYR A 41 0.25 -5.70 -3.61
N SER A 42 -0.93 -5.06 -3.54
CA SER A 42 -2.12 -5.56 -2.80
C SER A 42 -3.17 -6.18 -3.74
N GLU A 43 -3.96 -7.12 -3.26
CA GLU A 43 -5.27 -7.50 -3.84
C GLU A 43 -6.17 -7.71 -2.63
N VAL A 44 -7.32 -7.05 -2.63
CA VAL A 44 -8.21 -6.99 -1.48
C VAL A 44 -9.44 -7.84 -1.79
N ARG A 45 -9.64 -8.95 -1.05
CA ARG A 45 -10.98 -9.44 -0.62
C ARG A 45 -10.92 -10.65 0.32
N LEU A 46 -9.96 -11.56 0.16
CA LEU A 46 -9.98 -12.81 0.94
C LEU A 46 -9.42 -12.66 2.36
N ILE A 47 -8.61 -11.62 2.56
CA ILE A 47 -7.84 -11.47 3.80
C ILE A 47 -8.53 -10.54 4.79
N VAL A 48 -9.24 -9.49 4.34
CA VAL A 48 -9.86 -8.51 5.24
C VAL A 48 -10.86 -9.20 6.16
N SER A 49 -11.90 -9.86 5.64
CA SER A 49 -12.90 -10.54 6.48
C SER A 49 -12.29 -11.60 7.41
N ARG A 50 -11.16 -12.22 7.04
CA ARG A 50 -10.51 -13.27 7.83
C ARG A 50 -9.61 -12.68 8.93
N ILE A 51 -8.93 -11.56 8.67
CA ILE A 51 -8.05 -10.88 9.63
C ILE A 51 -8.86 -9.96 10.55
N SER A 52 -9.86 -9.26 10.02
CA SER A 52 -10.67 -8.30 10.76
C SER A 52 -11.85 -8.95 11.49
N GLY A 53 -12.00 -10.27 11.44
CA GLY A 53 -13.17 -10.94 12.02
C GLY A 53 -14.49 -10.52 11.37
N GLY A 54 -14.46 -10.06 10.12
CA GLY A 54 -15.62 -9.55 9.39
C GLY A 54 -15.84 -8.03 9.54
N GLU A 55 -15.05 -7.34 10.36
CA GLU A 55 -15.15 -5.89 10.50
C GLU A 55 -14.64 -5.15 9.26
N LYS A 56 -15.33 -4.06 8.89
CA LYS A 56 -14.87 -3.15 7.83
C LYS A 56 -13.76 -2.22 8.34
N LEU A 57 -12.88 -1.76 7.44
CA LEU A 57 -11.66 -1.03 7.73
C LEU A 57 -11.88 0.49 7.81
N PRO A 58 -11.15 1.22 8.67
CA PRO A 58 -11.20 2.68 8.70
C PRO A 58 -10.51 3.33 7.49
N VAL A 59 -9.46 2.69 6.95
CA VAL A 59 -8.66 3.18 5.82
C VAL A 59 -8.25 2.01 4.93
N VAL A 60 -8.22 2.20 3.61
CA VAL A 60 -7.71 1.24 2.63
C VAL A 60 -6.68 1.91 1.72
N PHE A 61 -5.50 1.30 1.60
CA PHE A 61 -4.45 1.72 0.66
C PHE A 61 -4.41 0.81 -0.56
N ASP A 62 -4.66 1.36 -1.74
CA ASP A 62 -4.77 0.62 -3.00
C ASP A 62 -3.72 1.08 -4.04
N SER A 63 -2.77 0.20 -4.35
CA SER A 63 -1.74 0.41 -5.37
C SER A 63 -2.07 -0.22 -6.73
N VAL A 64 -3.16 -0.98 -6.83
CA VAL A 64 -3.46 -1.84 -7.97
C VAL A 64 -4.43 -1.17 -8.93
N GLY A 65 -5.43 -0.44 -8.43
CA GLY A 65 -6.31 0.36 -9.28
C GLY A 65 -7.43 -0.45 -9.92
N LYS A 66 -7.48 -0.51 -11.26
CA LYS A 66 -8.62 -1.05 -12.05
C LYS A 66 -9.29 -2.30 -11.46
N ASP A 67 -8.51 -3.33 -11.18
CA ASP A 67 -9.05 -4.65 -10.79
C ASP A 67 -9.53 -4.71 -9.33
N THR A 68 -9.11 -3.77 -8.48
CA THR A 68 -9.36 -3.79 -7.03
C THR A 68 -10.23 -2.65 -6.54
N PHE A 69 -10.30 -1.54 -7.26
CA PHE A 69 -10.83 -0.27 -6.75
C PHE A 69 -12.22 -0.37 -6.09
N LEU A 70 -13.22 -0.93 -6.79
CA LEU A 70 -14.58 -1.04 -6.25
C LEU A 70 -14.64 -1.96 -5.03
N ARG A 71 -13.87 -3.05 -5.03
CA ARG A 71 -13.77 -4.00 -3.91
C ARG A 71 -13.06 -3.38 -2.70
N SER A 72 -12.06 -2.54 -2.95
CA SER A 72 -11.37 -1.78 -1.91
C SER A 72 -12.32 -0.81 -1.20
N LEU A 73 -13.26 -0.19 -1.92
CA LEU A 73 -14.31 0.62 -1.31
C LEU A 73 -15.27 -0.21 -0.43
N ASP A 74 -15.62 -1.44 -0.85
CA ASP A 74 -16.51 -2.32 -0.07
C ASP A 74 -15.90 -2.75 1.28
N CYS A 75 -14.58 -2.70 1.40
CA CYS A 75 -13.87 -3.01 2.63
C CYS A 75 -13.91 -1.86 3.65
N LEU A 76 -14.36 -0.66 3.28
CA LEU A 76 -14.37 0.49 4.19
C LEU A 76 -15.62 0.54 5.05
N ARG A 77 -15.43 0.84 6.34
CA ARG A 77 -16.53 1.18 7.26
C ARG A 77 -17.17 2.51 6.82
N PRO A 78 -18.38 2.83 7.31
CA PRO A 78 -18.98 4.14 7.08
C PRO A 78 -18.02 5.28 7.40
N ARG A 79 -17.93 6.26 6.49
CA ARG A 79 -17.00 7.41 6.58
C ARG A 79 -15.51 7.02 6.60
N GLY A 80 -15.16 5.85 6.06
CA GLY A 80 -13.78 5.41 5.89
C GLY A 80 -13.05 6.14 4.75
N LEU A 81 -11.71 6.02 4.72
CA LEU A 81 -10.84 6.67 3.74
C LEU A 81 -10.25 5.68 2.73
N MET A 82 -10.51 5.91 1.45
CA MET A 82 -9.83 5.24 0.34
C MET A 82 -8.62 6.07 -0.11
N VAL A 83 -7.42 5.48 -0.02
CA VAL A 83 -6.17 6.04 -0.55
C VAL A 83 -5.76 5.21 -1.77
N THR A 84 -6.14 5.65 -2.96
CA THR A 84 -5.69 4.99 -4.19
C THR A 84 -4.41 5.67 -4.69
N PHE A 85 -3.26 5.01 -4.59
CA PHE A 85 -1.95 5.61 -4.86
C PHE A 85 -1.18 4.94 -6.00
N GLY A 86 -1.74 3.87 -6.59
CA GLY A 86 -1.15 3.19 -7.74
C GLY A 86 -2.22 2.71 -8.74
N GLN A 87 -1.76 2.13 -9.84
CA GLN A 87 -2.60 1.63 -10.93
C GLN A 87 -1.94 0.45 -11.65
N ALA A 88 -1.33 -0.47 -10.90
CA ALA A 88 -0.58 -1.59 -11.45
C ALA A 88 -1.39 -2.51 -12.38
N SER A 89 -2.70 -2.63 -12.17
CA SER A 89 -3.62 -3.37 -13.05
C SER A 89 -4.18 -2.53 -14.21
N GLY A 90 -3.88 -1.23 -14.23
CA GLY A 90 -4.42 -0.28 -15.20
C GLY A 90 -5.19 0.87 -14.54
N PRO A 91 -5.57 1.89 -15.34
CA PRO A 91 -6.26 3.07 -14.87
C PRO A 91 -7.65 2.72 -14.31
N ILE A 92 -8.06 3.47 -13.29
CA ILE A 92 -9.42 3.38 -12.73
C ILE A 92 -10.35 4.20 -13.64
N ASP A 93 -11.51 3.64 -13.98
CA ASP A 93 -12.54 4.33 -14.76
C ASP A 93 -13.06 5.59 -14.03
N PRO A 94 -13.65 6.57 -14.74
CA PRO A 94 -14.24 7.76 -14.10
C PRO A 94 -15.26 7.40 -13.02
N ILE A 95 -15.12 8.03 -11.85
CA ILE A 95 -15.95 7.74 -10.69
C ILE A 95 -16.98 8.86 -10.52
N ALA A 96 -18.26 8.49 -10.50
CA ALA A 96 -19.33 9.40 -10.13
C ALA A 96 -19.29 9.65 -8.59
N PRO A 97 -19.22 10.90 -8.11
CA PRO A 97 -19.12 11.19 -6.66
C PRO A 97 -20.25 10.58 -5.82
N VAL A 98 -21.44 10.40 -6.40
CA VAL A 98 -22.58 9.74 -5.74
C VAL A 98 -22.25 8.33 -5.23
N LEU A 99 -21.32 7.62 -5.90
CA LEU A 99 -20.85 6.31 -5.47
C LEU A 99 -20.31 6.33 -4.03
N LEU A 100 -19.62 7.40 -3.64
CA LEU A 100 -19.03 7.51 -2.30
C LEU A 100 -20.13 7.63 -1.22
N SER A 101 -21.21 8.35 -1.51
CA SER A 101 -22.37 8.43 -0.62
C SER A 101 -23.12 7.10 -0.51
N GLN A 102 -23.29 6.39 -1.64
CA GLN A 102 -23.93 5.07 -1.70
C GLN A 102 -23.14 3.98 -0.97
N LYS A 103 -21.82 4.14 -0.83
CA LYS A 103 -20.94 3.24 -0.10
C LYS A 103 -20.69 3.69 1.34
N ASP A 104 -21.69 4.26 1.99
CA ASP A 104 -21.63 4.71 3.39
C ASP A 104 -20.80 6.00 3.62
N SER A 105 -20.92 6.97 2.70
CA SER A 105 -20.33 8.31 2.82
C SER A 105 -18.80 8.31 2.95
N LEU A 106 -18.11 7.61 2.05
CA LEU A 106 -16.66 7.45 2.07
C LEU A 106 -15.90 8.72 1.64
N PHE A 107 -14.65 8.80 2.07
CA PHE A 107 -13.65 9.73 1.55
C PHE A 107 -12.76 9.01 0.52
N LEU A 108 -12.33 9.73 -0.51
CA LEU A 108 -11.43 9.23 -1.55
C LEU A 108 -10.31 10.25 -1.81
N THR A 109 -9.07 9.77 -1.87
CA THR A 109 -7.91 10.58 -2.28
C THR A 109 -7.00 9.82 -3.25
N ARG A 110 -6.41 10.56 -4.19
CA ARG A 110 -5.37 10.12 -5.12
C ARG A 110 -4.11 10.94 -4.84
N PRO A 111 -3.27 10.52 -3.86
CA PRO A 111 -2.08 11.27 -3.51
C PRO A 111 -1.04 11.14 -4.62
N PHE A 112 -0.22 12.19 -4.76
CA PHE A 112 0.95 12.19 -5.63
C PHE A 112 2.16 12.55 -4.79
N LEU A 113 3.20 11.70 -4.84
CA LEU A 113 4.35 11.76 -3.93
C LEU A 113 4.99 13.17 -3.88
N PHE A 114 5.11 13.81 -5.04
CA PHE A 114 5.76 15.12 -5.15
C PHE A 114 5.00 16.24 -4.45
N HIS A 115 3.68 16.14 -4.23
CA HIS A 115 2.94 17.13 -3.44
C HIS A 115 3.28 17.03 -1.93
N TYR A 116 3.72 15.87 -1.45
CA TYR A 116 4.09 15.66 -0.05
C TYR A 116 5.56 16.01 0.24
N MET A 117 6.38 16.19 -0.81
CA MET A 117 7.80 16.53 -0.72
C MET A 117 8.15 17.74 -1.58
N GLU A 118 7.17 18.63 -1.81
CA GLU A 118 7.34 19.82 -2.67
C GLU A 118 8.38 20.79 -2.10
N ARG A 119 8.45 20.90 -0.77
CA ARG A 119 9.42 21.72 -0.07
C ARG A 119 10.60 20.88 0.42
N ARG A 120 11.78 21.50 0.44
CA ARG A 120 13.02 20.86 0.90
C ARG A 120 12.93 20.35 2.34
N ASP A 121 12.36 21.13 3.24
CA ASP A 121 12.18 20.74 4.64
C ASP A 121 11.23 19.55 4.79
N ALA A 122 10.14 19.50 4.02
CA ALA A 122 9.22 18.37 4.00
C ALA A 122 9.88 17.09 3.46
N LEU A 123 10.69 17.21 2.40
CA LEU A 123 11.50 16.12 1.86
C LEU A 123 12.49 15.59 2.91
N GLU A 124 13.25 16.47 3.55
CA GLU A 124 14.25 16.09 4.56
C GLU A 124 13.61 15.46 5.78
N ALA A 125 12.49 16.00 6.28
CA ALA A 125 11.74 15.41 7.39
C ALA A 125 11.26 13.99 7.05
N SER A 126 10.63 13.81 5.88
CA SER A 126 10.16 12.50 5.42
C SER A 126 11.30 11.48 5.25
N ALA A 127 12.44 11.92 4.72
CA ALA A 127 13.61 11.08 4.55
C ALA A 127 14.21 10.66 5.91
N ASN A 128 14.31 11.60 6.85
CA ASN A 128 14.82 11.32 8.19
C ASN A 128 13.94 10.29 8.91
N GLU A 129 12.62 10.45 8.89
CA GLU A 129 11.68 9.47 9.47
C GLU A 129 11.87 8.07 8.86
N LEU A 130 11.99 7.99 7.53
CA LEU A 130 12.26 6.73 6.85
C LEU A 130 13.57 6.09 7.34
N PHE A 131 14.66 6.85 7.36
CA PHE A 131 15.97 6.34 7.77
C PHE A 131 16.02 5.98 9.24
N GLU A 132 15.33 6.70 10.12
CA GLU A 132 15.21 6.36 11.55
C GLU A 132 14.53 5.01 11.74
N VAL A 133 13.41 4.76 11.06
CA VAL A 133 12.67 3.49 11.16
C VAL A 133 13.46 2.32 10.57
N VAL A 134 14.25 2.55 9.51
CA VAL A 134 15.16 1.56 8.94
C VAL A 134 16.33 1.28 9.90
N ALA A 135 16.96 2.33 10.44
CA ALA A 135 18.07 2.21 11.38
C ALA A 135 17.65 1.52 12.68
N SER A 136 16.42 1.75 13.14
CA SER A 136 15.87 1.08 14.33
C SER A 136 15.54 -0.40 14.08
N GLY A 137 15.67 -0.90 12.84
CA GLY A 137 15.35 -2.27 12.46
C GLY A 137 13.86 -2.62 12.46
N LYS A 138 12.97 -1.63 12.65
CA LYS A 138 11.51 -1.80 12.59
C LYS A 138 11.04 -2.08 11.16
N VAL A 139 11.72 -1.49 10.19
CA VAL A 139 11.58 -1.81 8.76
C VAL A 139 12.87 -2.43 8.26
N ARG A 140 12.77 -3.59 7.62
CA ARG A 140 13.88 -4.26 6.95
C ARG A 140 13.66 -4.21 5.43
N ILE A 141 14.61 -3.60 4.73
CA ILE A 141 14.57 -3.51 3.27
C ILE A 141 15.14 -4.79 2.68
N ASN A 142 14.31 -5.54 1.95
CA ASN A 142 14.71 -6.76 1.29
C ASN A 142 14.99 -6.48 -0.19
N VAL A 143 16.28 -6.43 -0.56
CA VAL A 143 16.71 -6.32 -1.95
C VAL A 143 16.82 -7.71 -2.56
N ASN A 144 15.74 -8.14 -3.21
CA ASN A 144 15.58 -9.52 -3.66
C ASN A 144 16.03 -9.72 -5.12
N GLN A 145 16.14 -8.65 -5.90
CA GLN A 145 16.59 -8.69 -7.29
C GLN A 145 17.58 -7.57 -7.56
N ARG A 146 18.61 -7.88 -8.35
CA ARG A 146 19.62 -6.94 -8.82
C ARG A 146 19.82 -7.17 -10.30
N PHE A 147 19.73 -6.11 -11.08
CA PHE A 147 20.01 -6.12 -12.52
C PHE A 147 21.12 -5.11 -12.79
N ALA A 148 22.01 -5.36 -13.76
CA ALA A 148 22.89 -4.31 -14.21
C ALA A 148 22.04 -3.21 -14.89
N LEU A 149 22.51 -1.96 -14.87
CA LEU A 149 21.78 -0.84 -15.47
C LEU A 149 21.47 -1.10 -16.95
N LYS A 150 22.40 -1.74 -17.68
CA LYS A 150 22.20 -2.15 -19.08
C LYS A 150 21.04 -3.15 -19.29
N ASP A 151 20.64 -3.86 -18.23
CA ASP A 151 19.60 -4.88 -18.25
C ASP A 151 18.26 -4.35 -17.70
N ALA A 152 18.09 -3.02 -17.64
CA ALA A 152 16.87 -2.38 -17.13
C ALA A 152 15.59 -2.87 -17.82
N ALA A 153 15.66 -3.21 -19.11
CA ALA A 153 14.53 -3.78 -19.85
C ALA A 153 14.06 -5.11 -19.25
N ASP A 154 14.98 -5.96 -18.79
CA ASP A 154 14.63 -7.25 -18.19
C ASP A 154 14.11 -7.06 -16.75
N ALA A 155 14.62 -6.07 -16.03
CA ALA A 155 14.05 -5.64 -14.74
C ALA A 155 12.58 -5.22 -14.90
N HIS A 156 12.26 -4.45 -15.94
CA HIS A 156 10.88 -4.02 -16.24
C HIS A 156 9.98 -5.21 -16.60
N LYS A 157 10.43 -6.11 -17.49
CA LYS A 157 9.67 -7.32 -17.83
C LYS A 157 9.36 -8.16 -16.59
N ALA A 158 10.32 -8.34 -15.70
CA ALA A 158 10.12 -9.08 -14.44
C ALA A 158 9.10 -8.38 -13.53
N LEU A 159 9.16 -7.05 -13.42
CA LEU A 159 8.23 -6.26 -12.63
C LEU A 159 6.79 -6.37 -13.17
N GLU A 160 6.60 -6.16 -14.48
CA GLU A 160 5.29 -6.21 -15.15
C GLU A 160 4.68 -7.62 -15.14
N ALA A 161 5.52 -8.66 -15.28
CA ALA A 161 5.10 -10.06 -15.15
C ALA A 161 4.76 -10.46 -13.71
N ARG A 162 4.87 -9.54 -12.74
CA ARG A 162 4.68 -9.79 -11.30
C ARG A 162 5.62 -10.89 -10.76
N ALA A 163 6.81 -10.99 -11.34
CA ALA A 163 7.84 -11.97 -10.96
C ALA A 163 8.81 -11.42 -9.90
N THR A 164 8.60 -10.20 -9.41
CA THR A 164 9.42 -9.57 -8.36
C THR A 164 8.72 -9.57 -7.01
N SER A 165 9.51 -9.49 -5.96
CA SER A 165 9.08 -9.31 -4.57
C SER A 165 10.08 -8.42 -3.84
N GLY A 166 9.62 -7.61 -2.89
CA GLY A 166 10.51 -6.64 -2.23
C GLY A 166 11.07 -5.61 -3.20
N SER A 167 12.27 -5.08 -2.90
CA SER A 167 12.92 -4.06 -3.71
C SER A 167 13.80 -4.68 -4.79
N THR A 168 13.66 -4.18 -6.02
CA THR A 168 14.60 -4.40 -7.12
C THR A 168 15.52 -3.18 -7.24
N ILE A 169 16.82 -3.41 -7.44
CA ILE A 169 17.78 -2.32 -7.71
C ILE A 169 18.49 -2.52 -9.05
N LEU A 170 18.94 -1.41 -9.64
CA LEU A 170 19.86 -1.39 -10.77
C LEU A 170 21.27 -1.09 -10.28
N THR A 171 22.26 -1.86 -10.73
CA THR A 171 23.68 -1.66 -10.40
C THR A 171 24.41 -1.05 -11.59
N ILE A 172 25.22 -0.03 -11.31
CA ILE A 172 26.03 0.70 -12.32
C ILE A 172 27.41 0.06 -12.51
#